data_AF-A0A0C3C595-F1
#
_entry.id   AF-A0A0C3C595-F1
#
_cell.length_a   1.000
_cell.length_b   1.000
_cell.length_c   1.000
_cell.angle_alpha   90.00
_cell.angle_beta   90.00
_cell.angle_gamma   90.00
#
_symmetry.space_group_name_H-M   'P 1'
#
loop_
_entity.id
_entity.type
_entity.pdbx_description
1 polymer ?
#
loop_
_entity_poly.entity_id
_entity_poly.type
_entity_poly.pdbx_seq_one_letter_code
_entity_poly.pdbx_strand_id
1 'polypeptide(L)'
;VATLGLEMWNPDVLGTDPNSMYNILHEQLAIQTFQHLVVAHGYAHMRINLSKIKLSLLQRFYRSYVYSRISAAASSAVIFHIKGKPGQSTKVTKFFRMLDGDRVASNLRLKGKNRKMEHHRVDPETPKDSTLTAMLEAAPIDWFEPEVWNTFTVQERVEYTMGGIKVALPFEEHCDTLAKCTAWKNLPEAEFMERYGNDVLAQYQMPTEAEKAQLLRYAAGEDDEVDPMLMQVDREGLGGAAPGGGEGSGV
;
A
#
# COMPACT_ATOMS: atom_id res chain seq x y z
N VAL A 1 38.22 15.03 10.81
CA VAL A 1 36.86 15.07 10.25
C VAL A 1 36.67 16.40 9.52
N ALA A 2 36.71 17.55 10.22
CA ALA A 2 36.64 18.88 9.62
C ALA A 2 37.75 19.17 8.57
N THR A 3 38.94 18.58 8.72
CA THR A 3 40.06 18.71 7.77
C THR A 3 39.79 18.15 6.37
N LEU A 4 38.79 17.27 6.21
CA LEU A 4 38.39 16.69 4.93
C LEU A 4 37.07 17.31 4.41
N GLY A 5 36.62 18.43 4.99
CA GLY A 5 35.36 19.08 4.63
C GLY A 5 34.11 18.33 5.09
N LEU A 6 34.25 17.34 5.97
CA LEU A 6 33.12 16.63 6.58
C LEU A 6 32.76 17.27 7.92
N GLU A 7 31.48 17.57 8.11
CA GLU A 7 30.96 18.10 9.38
C GLU A 7 30.96 17.04 10.47
N MET A 8 30.66 15.78 10.10
CA MET A 8 30.59 14.66 11.03
C MET A 8 30.97 13.33 10.37
N TRP A 9 31.36 12.36 11.19
CA TRP A 9 31.55 10.98 10.74
C TRP A 9 30.18 10.30 10.67
N ASN A 10 29.70 10.00 9.45
CA ASN A 10 28.42 9.36 9.21
C ASN A 10 28.49 8.48 7.96
N PRO A 11 29.07 7.26 8.05
CA PRO A 11 29.15 6.36 6.89
C PRO A 11 27.75 5.98 6.42
N ASP A 12 27.58 5.89 5.10
CA ASP A 12 26.33 5.45 4.49
C ASP A 12 26.23 3.92 4.58
N VAL A 13 25.58 3.46 5.65
CA VAL A 13 25.39 2.04 5.94
C VAL A 13 24.17 1.41 5.27
N LEU A 14 23.28 2.23 4.69
CA LEU A 14 22.04 1.79 4.03
C LEU A 14 22.11 1.93 2.50
N GLY A 15 23.13 2.62 1.99
CA GLY A 15 23.36 2.82 0.57
C GLY A 15 23.63 1.53 -0.22
N THR A 16 23.41 1.63 -1.53
CA THR A 16 23.52 0.51 -2.46
C THR A 16 24.96 0.03 -2.67
N ASP A 17 25.96 0.92 -2.54
CA ASP A 17 27.38 0.58 -2.72
C ASP A 17 28.22 0.83 -1.45
N PRO A 18 28.64 -0.25 -0.75
CA PRO A 18 29.54 -0.17 0.40
C PRO A 18 30.94 0.36 0.08
N ASN A 19 31.34 0.36 -1.20
CA ASN A 19 32.63 0.88 -1.67
C ASN A 19 32.50 2.26 -2.35
N SER A 20 31.39 2.96 -2.11
CA SER A 20 31.26 4.35 -2.57
C SER A 20 32.44 5.20 -2.06
N MET A 21 32.83 6.20 -2.85
CA MET A 21 33.94 7.09 -2.49
C MET A 21 33.71 7.76 -1.11
N TYR A 22 32.47 8.06 -0.79
CA TYR A 22 32.03 8.58 0.51
C TYR A 22 32.33 7.60 1.66
N ASN A 23 32.01 6.32 1.49
CA ASN A 23 32.24 5.28 2.50
C ASN A 23 33.72 4.92 2.65
N ILE A 24 34.46 4.90 1.55
CA ILE A 24 35.92 4.72 1.57
C ILE A 24 36.57 5.88 2.34
N LEU A 25 36.13 7.12 2.14
CA LEU A 25 36.64 8.28 2.87
C LEU A 25 36.40 8.15 4.38
N HIS A 26 35.19 7.73 4.79
CA HIS A 26 34.85 7.49 6.19
C HIS A 26 35.67 6.35 6.82
N GLU A 27 35.93 5.29 6.06
CA GLU A 27 36.80 4.18 6.47
C GLU A 27 38.23 4.66 6.73
N GLN A 28 38.81 5.39 5.79
CA GLN A 28 40.17 5.93 5.93
C GLN A 28 40.28 6.89 7.10
N LEU A 29 39.31 7.80 7.25
CA LEU A 29 39.27 8.77 8.35
C LEU A 29 39.21 8.08 9.72
N ALA A 30 38.37 7.06 9.87
CA ALA A 30 38.25 6.32 11.12
C ALA A 30 39.55 5.56 11.46
N ILE A 31 40.16 4.90 10.47
CA ILE A 31 41.40 4.16 10.65
C ILE A 31 42.56 5.09 11.01
N GLN A 32 42.73 6.21 10.30
CA GLN A 32 43.77 7.19 10.60
C GLN A 32 43.60 7.81 11.98
N THR A 33 42.36 8.13 12.38
CA THR A 33 42.07 8.66 13.70
C THR A 33 42.42 7.65 14.79
N PHE A 34 42.05 6.37 14.58
CA PHE A 34 42.42 5.29 15.50
C PHE A 34 43.94 5.13 15.62
N GLN A 35 44.67 5.16 14.51
CA GLN A 35 46.14 5.09 14.51
C GLN A 35 46.79 6.24 15.28
N HIS A 36 46.32 7.48 15.07
CA HIS A 36 46.83 8.63 15.82
C HIS A 36 46.59 8.51 17.32
N LEU A 37 45.39 8.08 17.75
CA LEU A 37 45.07 7.87 19.17
C LEU A 37 45.94 6.79 19.80
N VAL A 38 46.22 5.73 19.04
CA VAL A 38 47.09 4.64 19.45
C VAL A 38 48.53 5.11 19.67
N VAL A 39 49.08 5.90 18.74
CA VAL A 39 50.43 6.49 18.86
C VAL A 39 50.50 7.48 20.02
N ALA A 40 49.43 8.25 20.23
CA ALA A 40 49.28 9.13 21.39
C ALA A 40 49.03 8.39 22.72
N HIS A 41 49.20 7.06 22.76
CA HIS A 41 49.00 6.22 23.94
C HIS A 41 47.57 6.24 24.54
N GLY A 42 46.56 6.70 23.79
CA GLY A 42 45.18 6.78 24.27
C GLY A 42 44.58 5.43 24.69
N TYR A 43 45.10 4.33 24.15
CA TYR A 43 44.70 2.95 24.48
C TYR A 43 45.78 2.17 25.25
N ALA A 44 46.77 2.83 25.86
CA ALA A 44 47.84 2.15 26.61
C ALA A 44 47.30 1.24 27.73
N HIS A 45 46.17 1.63 28.34
CA HIS A 45 45.49 0.84 29.37
C HIS A 45 44.96 -0.51 28.87
N MET A 46 44.70 -0.65 27.56
CA MET A 46 44.22 -1.90 26.95
C MET A 46 45.37 -2.88 26.60
N ARG A 47 46.64 -2.48 26.79
CA ARG A 47 47.84 -3.30 26.52
C ARG A 47 47.85 -3.96 25.13
N ILE A 48 47.35 -3.25 24.12
CA ILE A 48 47.24 -3.77 22.76
C ILE A 48 48.63 -3.82 22.13
N ASN A 49 49.02 -4.96 21.57
CA ASN A 49 50.29 -5.09 20.85
C ASN A 49 50.18 -4.47 19.45
N LEU A 50 50.65 -3.23 19.33
CA LEU A 50 50.55 -2.42 18.11
C LEU A 50 51.34 -2.99 16.93
N SER A 51 52.41 -3.75 17.20
CA SER A 51 53.21 -4.39 16.14
C SER A 51 52.44 -5.45 15.35
N LYS A 52 51.33 -5.96 15.91
CA LYS A 52 50.48 -6.98 15.27
C LYS A 52 49.31 -6.39 14.49
N ILE A 53 49.06 -5.09 14.59
CA ILE A 53 47.93 -4.43 13.94
C ILE A 53 48.33 -4.05 12.51
N LYS A 54 47.86 -4.83 11.54
CA LYS A 54 48.02 -4.52 10.11
C LYS A 54 46.85 -3.68 9.61
N LEU A 55 47.10 -2.80 8.64
CA LEU A 55 46.06 -1.97 8.01
C LEU A 55 44.88 -2.80 7.48
N SER A 56 45.17 -3.92 6.81
CA SER A 56 44.14 -4.83 6.28
C SER A 56 43.25 -5.44 7.36
N LEU A 57 43.79 -5.65 8.56
CA LEU A 57 43.02 -6.15 9.70
C LEU A 57 42.10 -5.05 10.27
N LEU A 58 42.61 -3.81 10.38
CA LEU A 58 41.80 -2.66 10.82
C LEU A 58 40.64 -2.38 9.85
N GLN A 59 40.89 -2.44 8.54
CA GLN A 59 39.85 -2.31 7.52
C GLN A 59 38.75 -3.37 7.69
N ARG A 60 39.13 -4.63 7.92
CA ARG A 60 38.16 -5.70 8.18
C ARG A 60 37.35 -5.47 9.46
N PHE A 61 37.98 -5.02 10.55
CA PHE A 61 37.27 -4.71 11.78
C PHE A 61 36.33 -3.53 11.62
N TYR A 62 36.76 -2.46 10.96
CA TYR A 62 35.93 -1.31 10.66
C TYR A 62 34.70 -1.72 9.84
N ARG A 63 34.91 -2.40 8.71
CA ARG A 63 33.81 -2.83 7.83
C ARG A 63 32.84 -3.76 8.55
N SER A 64 33.36 -4.69 9.35
CA SER A 64 32.52 -5.56 10.18
C SER A 64 31.67 -4.76 11.17
N TYR A 65 32.29 -3.82 11.91
CA TYR A 65 31.57 -3.01 12.89
C TYR A 65 30.51 -2.11 12.24
N VAL A 66 30.85 -1.41 11.16
CA VAL A 66 29.96 -0.46 10.47
C VAL A 66 28.83 -1.19 9.75
N TYR A 67 29.15 -2.17 8.89
CA TYR A 67 28.14 -2.82 8.05
C TYR A 67 27.45 -4.02 8.71
N SER A 68 27.84 -4.43 9.91
CA SER A 68 27.08 -5.40 10.70
C SER A 68 26.38 -4.75 11.88
N ARG A 69 27.11 -4.03 12.75
CA ARG A 69 26.54 -3.56 14.02
C ARG A 69 25.80 -2.24 13.85
N ILE A 70 26.40 -1.26 13.17
CA ILE A 70 25.76 0.04 12.95
C ILE A 70 24.60 -0.10 11.95
N SER A 71 24.78 -0.85 10.86
CA SER A 71 23.68 -1.12 9.92
C SER A 71 22.48 -1.80 10.59
N ALA A 72 22.71 -2.77 11.49
CA ALA A 72 21.65 -3.42 12.24
C ALA A 72 20.95 -2.44 13.19
N ALA A 73 21.70 -1.60 13.89
CA ALA A 73 21.14 -0.57 14.77
C ALA A 73 20.32 0.47 13.98
N ALA A 74 20.85 0.97 12.85
CA ALA A 74 20.17 1.90 11.98
C ALA A 74 18.89 1.30 11.37
N SER A 75 18.95 0.04 10.94
CA SER A 75 17.78 -0.68 10.40
C SER A 75 16.70 -0.94 11.46
N SER A 76 17.11 -1.12 12.73
CA SER A 76 16.18 -1.32 13.84
C SER A 76 15.49 -0.02 14.31
N ALA A 77 16.01 1.15 13.93
CA ALA A 77 15.48 2.45 14.34
C ALA A 77 14.42 3.02 13.39
N VAL A 78 14.37 2.55 12.13
CA VAL A 78 13.40 3.05 11.14
C VAL A 78 12.13 2.21 11.18
N ILE A 79 11.08 2.76 11.80
CA ILE A 79 9.74 2.17 11.82
C ILE A 79 9.01 2.58 10.54
N PHE A 80 8.59 1.59 9.75
CA PHE A 80 7.78 1.82 8.56
C PHE A 80 6.30 1.74 8.91
N HIS A 81 5.56 2.84 8.69
CA HIS A 81 4.11 2.83 8.85
C HIS A 81 3.43 2.26 7.61
N ILE A 82 2.54 1.30 7.80
CA ILE A 82 1.72 0.79 6.70
C ILE A 82 0.52 1.72 6.54
N LYS A 83 0.52 2.47 5.44
CA LYS A 83 -0.50 3.46 5.11
C LYS A 83 -1.68 2.83 4.37
N GLY A 84 -2.88 3.35 4.61
CA GLY A 84 -4.08 2.98 3.86
C GLY A 84 -4.11 3.68 2.50
N LYS A 85 -4.74 3.06 1.50
CA LYS A 85 -5.03 3.73 0.23
C LYS A 85 -6.47 4.25 0.27
N PRO A 86 -6.73 5.51 -0.12
CA PRO A 86 -8.10 6.03 -0.16
C PRO A 86 -8.98 5.21 -1.11
N GLY A 87 -10.21 4.95 -0.71
CA GLY A 87 -11.19 4.16 -1.46
C GLY A 87 -10.96 2.64 -1.44
N GLN A 88 -9.90 2.16 -0.77
CA GLN A 88 -9.66 0.73 -0.60
C GLN A 88 -10.64 0.13 0.43
N SER A 89 -11.11 -1.08 0.14
CA SER A 89 -11.97 -1.81 1.05
C SER A 89 -11.29 -2.19 2.37
N THR A 90 -12.01 -1.96 3.47
CA THR A 90 -11.64 -2.44 4.80
C THR A 90 -11.41 -3.95 4.82
N LYS A 91 -12.23 -4.69 4.09
CA LYS A 91 -12.11 -6.14 3.89
C LYS A 91 -10.77 -6.55 3.28
N VAL A 92 -10.36 -5.88 2.19
CA VAL A 92 -9.07 -6.12 1.52
C VAL A 92 -7.93 -5.84 2.48
N THR A 93 -8.03 -4.73 3.21
CA THR A 93 -7.03 -4.36 4.22
C THR A 93 -6.90 -5.46 5.27
N LYS A 94 -8.00 -5.88 5.90
CA LYS A 94 -8.03 -6.97 6.89
C LYS A 94 -7.42 -8.26 6.34
N PHE A 95 -7.79 -8.67 5.13
CA PHE A 95 -7.26 -9.87 4.49
C PHE A 95 -5.73 -9.82 4.33
N PHE A 96 -5.19 -8.72 3.79
CA PHE A 96 -3.75 -8.55 3.66
C PHE A 96 -3.04 -8.49 5.03
N ARG A 97 -3.65 -7.88 6.05
CA ARG A 97 -3.09 -7.87 7.42
C ARG A 97 -2.96 -9.26 8.00
N MET A 98 -3.99 -10.08 7.85
CA MET A 98 -3.97 -11.46 8.28
C MET A 98 -2.84 -12.24 7.58
N LEU A 99 -2.71 -12.11 6.25
CA LEU A 99 -1.64 -12.78 5.50
C LEU A 99 -0.24 -12.31 5.94
N ASP A 100 -0.06 -11.02 6.18
CA ASP A 100 1.21 -10.47 6.66
C ASP A 100 1.56 -11.00 8.06
N GLY A 101 0.58 -11.13 8.95
CA GLY A 101 0.77 -11.71 10.28
C GLY A 101 1.28 -13.15 10.21
N ASP A 102 0.65 -13.99 9.39
CA ASP A 102 1.06 -15.39 9.20
C ASP A 102 2.45 -15.51 8.55
N ARG A 103 2.75 -14.64 7.59
CA ARG A 103 4.05 -14.53 6.94
C ARG A 103 5.16 -14.19 7.95
N VAL A 104 4.92 -13.21 8.82
CA VAL A 104 5.86 -12.81 9.89
C VAL A 104 6.05 -13.95 10.88
N ALA A 105 4.96 -14.58 11.34
CA ALA A 105 5.02 -15.73 12.24
C ALA A 105 5.82 -16.90 11.64
N SER A 106 5.64 -17.16 10.34
CA SER A 106 6.38 -18.18 9.60
C SER A 106 7.87 -17.83 9.48
N ASN A 107 8.22 -16.58 9.17
CA ASN A 107 9.63 -16.15 9.09
C ASN A 107 10.33 -16.22 10.46
N LEU A 108 9.63 -15.93 11.57
CA LEU A 108 10.16 -16.08 12.93
C LEU A 108 10.52 -17.53 13.29
N ARG A 109 9.86 -18.52 12.68
CA ARG A 109 10.17 -19.95 12.87
C ARG A 109 11.43 -20.39 12.12
N LEU A 110 11.87 -19.65 11.10
CA LEU A 110 13.07 -19.95 10.33
C LEU A 110 14.34 -19.61 11.12
N LYS A 111 15.38 -20.44 10.97
CA LYS A 111 16.68 -20.25 11.63
C LYS A 111 17.80 -19.94 10.63
N GLY A 112 18.80 -19.21 11.08
CA GLY A 112 20.04 -18.95 10.34
C GLY A 112 19.80 -18.18 9.03
N LYS A 113 20.49 -18.60 7.96
CA LYS A 113 20.46 -17.94 6.64
C LYS A 113 19.09 -17.94 5.96
N ASN A 114 18.17 -18.80 6.42
CA ASN A 114 16.81 -18.88 5.87
C ASN A 114 15.87 -17.82 6.45
N ARG A 115 16.22 -17.22 7.60
CA ARG A 115 15.44 -16.13 8.18
C ARG A 115 15.74 -14.85 7.39
N LYS A 116 14.71 -14.29 6.77
CA LYS A 116 14.83 -13.01 6.09
C LYS A 116 14.80 -11.90 7.13
N MET A 117 15.78 -11.01 7.08
CA MET A 117 15.77 -9.80 7.89
C MET A 117 14.77 -8.84 7.25
N GLU A 118 13.69 -8.54 7.95
CA GLU A 118 12.63 -7.67 7.45
C GLU A 118 12.63 -6.36 8.22
N HIS A 119 12.28 -5.29 7.51
CA HIS A 119 12.06 -3.99 8.14
C HIS A 119 10.90 -4.08 9.13
N HIS A 120 11.05 -3.41 10.27
CA HIS A 120 9.98 -3.32 11.26
C HIS A 120 8.86 -2.45 10.69
N ARG A 121 7.70 -3.08 10.44
CA ARG A 121 6.49 -2.40 9.96
C ARG A 121 5.46 -2.38 11.07
N VAL A 122 4.84 -1.23 11.29
CA VAL A 122 3.85 -1.03 12.34
C VAL A 122 2.61 -0.37 11.76
N ASP A 123 1.46 -0.80 12.23
CA ASP A 123 0.20 -0.11 11.95
C ASP A 123 0.07 1.09 12.87
N PRO A 124 0.00 2.31 12.31
CA PRO A 124 -0.16 3.50 13.13
C PRO A 124 -1.52 3.44 13.84
N GLU A 125 -1.57 3.83 15.12
CA GLU A 125 -2.82 3.87 15.92
C GLU A 125 -3.91 4.68 15.21
N THR A 126 -3.50 5.78 14.57
CA THR A 126 -4.33 6.55 13.65
C THR A 126 -4.01 6.16 12.22
N PRO A 127 -4.96 5.63 11.43
CA PRO A 127 -4.77 5.35 10.01
C PRO A 127 -4.20 6.58 9.30
N LYS A 128 -3.11 6.37 8.55
CA LYS A 128 -2.49 7.41 7.74
C LYS A 128 -2.72 7.08 6.28
N ASP A 129 -3.23 8.05 5.54
CA ASP A 129 -3.44 7.88 4.11
C ASP A 129 -2.12 7.94 3.34
N SER A 130 -2.04 7.12 2.31
CA SER A 130 -0.96 7.12 1.34
C SER A 130 -1.00 8.39 0.50
N THR A 131 0.18 8.87 0.11
CA THR A 131 0.31 9.96 -0.87
C THR A 131 -0.02 9.49 -2.29
N LEU A 132 -0.11 8.17 -2.50
CA LEU A 132 -0.47 7.56 -3.78
C LEU A 132 -1.99 7.54 -3.93
N THR A 133 -2.52 8.53 -4.64
CA THR A 133 -3.96 8.70 -4.90
C THR A 133 -4.41 8.11 -6.24
N ALA A 134 -3.47 7.77 -7.12
CA ALA A 134 -3.79 7.23 -8.44
C ALA A 134 -4.62 5.93 -8.33
N MET A 135 -5.65 5.81 -9.16
CA MET A 135 -6.49 4.62 -9.26
C MET A 135 -5.69 3.44 -9.83
N LEU A 136 -6.05 2.21 -9.45
CA LEU A 136 -5.44 0.99 -9.99
C LEU A 136 -6.20 0.57 -11.25
N GLU A 137 -5.54 0.46 -12.40
CA GLU A 137 -6.21 0.20 -13.69
C GLU A 137 -6.68 -1.25 -13.88
N ALA A 138 -6.25 -2.19 -13.04
CA ALA A 138 -6.52 -3.62 -13.22
C ALA A 138 -6.77 -4.37 -11.91
N ALA A 139 -7.25 -3.67 -10.87
CA ALA A 139 -7.56 -4.34 -9.61
C ALA A 139 -8.90 -5.09 -9.69
N PRO A 140 -9.11 -6.12 -8.87
CA PRO A 140 -10.44 -6.71 -8.68
C PRO A 140 -11.44 -5.68 -8.15
N ILE A 141 -12.73 -5.85 -8.44
CA ILE A 141 -13.75 -4.89 -8.01
C ILE A 141 -13.87 -4.77 -6.48
N ASP A 142 -13.66 -5.89 -5.78
CA ASP A 142 -13.63 -5.99 -4.33
C ASP A 142 -12.45 -5.24 -3.69
N TRP A 143 -11.55 -4.68 -4.51
CA TRP A 143 -10.58 -3.68 -4.06
C TRP A 143 -11.26 -2.45 -3.46
N PHE A 144 -12.40 -2.03 -4.01
CA PHE A 144 -13.14 -0.84 -3.58
C PHE A 144 -14.27 -1.19 -2.62
N GLU A 145 -14.64 -0.26 -1.73
CA GLU A 145 -15.90 -0.42 -0.99
C GLU A 145 -17.10 -0.19 -1.90
N PRO A 146 -18.21 -0.93 -1.72
CA PRO A 146 -19.43 -0.71 -2.49
C PRO A 146 -19.92 0.74 -2.41
N GLU A 147 -19.84 1.36 -1.23
CA GLU A 147 -20.23 2.76 -1.03
C GLU A 147 -19.40 3.71 -1.88
N VAL A 148 -18.08 3.51 -1.93
CA VAL A 148 -17.16 4.35 -2.73
C VAL A 148 -17.36 4.08 -4.23
N TRP A 149 -17.44 2.81 -4.64
CA TRP A 149 -17.64 2.44 -6.04
C TRP A 149 -18.93 3.02 -6.63
N ASN A 150 -20.02 2.98 -5.86
CA ASN A 150 -21.31 3.48 -6.33
C ASN A 150 -21.33 5.01 -6.48
N THR A 151 -20.38 5.73 -5.88
CA THR A 151 -20.20 7.18 -6.11
C THR A 151 -19.44 7.53 -7.39
N PHE A 152 -18.76 6.56 -8.01
CA PHE A 152 -18.03 6.80 -9.26
C PHE A 152 -18.98 7.19 -10.39
N THR A 153 -18.46 7.91 -11.38
CA THR A 153 -19.21 8.22 -12.59
C THR A 153 -19.43 6.96 -13.44
N VAL A 154 -20.45 6.98 -14.28
CA VAL A 154 -20.71 5.88 -15.22
C VAL A 154 -19.48 5.65 -16.12
N GLN A 155 -18.82 6.73 -16.57
CA GLN A 155 -17.62 6.64 -17.39
C GLN A 155 -16.49 5.89 -16.68
N GLU A 156 -16.14 6.28 -15.45
CA GLU A 156 -15.08 5.62 -14.67
C GLU A 156 -15.37 4.13 -14.46
N ARG A 157 -16.63 3.78 -14.15
CA ARG A 157 -17.03 2.38 -14.02
C ARG A 157 -16.96 1.62 -15.35
N VAL A 158 -17.27 2.26 -16.48
CA VAL A 158 -17.15 1.63 -17.81
C VAL A 158 -15.69 1.40 -18.15
N GLU A 159 -14.83 2.42 -18.02
CA GLU A 159 -13.38 2.31 -18.24
C GLU A 159 -12.78 1.17 -17.40
N TYR A 160 -13.18 1.05 -16.14
CA TYR A 160 -12.73 -0.02 -15.26
C TYR A 160 -13.22 -1.41 -15.68
N THR A 161 -14.46 -1.50 -16.19
CA THR A 161 -15.06 -2.79 -16.59
C THR A 161 -14.73 -3.20 -18.02
N MET A 162 -14.07 -2.34 -18.82
CA MET A 162 -13.62 -2.67 -20.18
C MET A 162 -12.66 -3.87 -20.22
N GLY A 163 -11.81 -4.03 -19.20
CA GLY A 163 -10.86 -5.15 -19.07
C GLY A 163 -11.47 -6.46 -18.55
N GLY A 164 -12.79 -6.48 -18.31
CA GLY A 164 -13.49 -7.59 -17.66
C GLY A 164 -13.60 -7.41 -16.15
N ILE A 165 -14.74 -7.82 -15.59
CA ILE A 165 -15.01 -7.75 -14.16
C ILE A 165 -14.36 -8.96 -13.48
N LYS A 166 -13.49 -8.70 -12.52
CA LYS A 166 -12.85 -9.74 -11.70
C LYS A 166 -13.20 -9.53 -10.24
N VAL A 167 -13.62 -10.60 -9.57
CA VAL A 167 -13.82 -10.64 -8.12
C VAL A 167 -12.76 -11.55 -7.53
N ALA A 168 -12.02 -11.08 -6.53
CA ALA A 168 -10.94 -11.83 -5.91
C ALA A 168 -11.26 -12.28 -4.48
N LEU A 169 -12.08 -11.54 -3.74
CA LEU A 169 -12.38 -11.84 -2.33
C LEU A 169 -13.86 -12.14 -2.10
N PRO A 170 -14.20 -13.27 -1.45
CA PRO A 170 -15.55 -13.56 -0.93
C PRO A 170 -15.80 -12.73 0.33
N PHE A 171 -17.01 -12.67 0.89
CA PHE A 171 -17.31 -11.87 2.10
C PHE A 171 -16.33 -12.04 3.27
N GLU A 172 -16.31 -11.05 4.17
CA GLU A 172 -15.41 -11.04 5.34
C GLU A 172 -15.49 -12.35 6.14
N GLU A 173 -16.69 -12.91 6.30
CA GLU A 173 -16.96 -14.18 7.00
C GLU A 173 -16.19 -15.39 6.44
N HIS A 174 -15.81 -15.35 5.16
CA HIS A 174 -15.03 -16.38 4.49
C HIS A 174 -13.52 -16.08 4.45
N CYS A 175 -13.10 -14.92 4.97
CA CYS A 175 -11.73 -14.42 4.94
C CYS A 175 -11.07 -14.33 6.33
N ASP A 176 -11.77 -14.64 7.43
CA ASP A 176 -11.24 -14.44 8.79
C ASP A 176 -10.02 -15.31 9.14
N THR A 177 -9.92 -16.50 8.55
CA THR A 177 -8.87 -17.46 8.88
C THR A 177 -8.25 -18.05 7.62
N LEU A 178 -6.97 -18.40 7.73
CA LEU A 178 -6.19 -18.94 6.62
C LEU A 178 -6.73 -20.30 6.12
N ALA A 179 -7.34 -21.08 7.01
CA ALA A 179 -8.02 -22.32 6.65
C ALA A 179 -9.24 -22.06 5.75
N LYS A 180 -10.10 -21.09 6.10
CA LYS A 180 -11.22 -20.66 5.25
C LYS A 180 -10.70 -20.11 3.91
N CYS A 181 -9.63 -19.32 3.93
CA CYS A 181 -9.02 -18.78 2.72
C CYS A 181 -8.51 -19.87 1.76
N THR A 182 -7.94 -20.94 2.30
CA THR A 182 -7.44 -22.06 1.50
C THR A 182 -8.55 -22.78 0.75
N ALA A 183 -9.78 -22.77 1.28
CA ALA A 183 -10.93 -23.42 0.66
C ALA A 183 -11.34 -22.77 -0.66
N TRP A 184 -11.17 -21.45 -0.81
CA TRP A 184 -11.57 -20.74 -2.02
C TRP A 184 -10.40 -20.23 -2.87
N LYS A 185 -9.20 -20.03 -2.29
CA LYS A 185 -8.04 -19.45 -2.98
C LYS A 185 -7.60 -20.21 -4.23
N ASN A 186 -7.76 -21.54 -4.24
CA ASN A 186 -7.31 -22.41 -5.34
C ASN A 186 -8.48 -22.93 -6.19
N LEU A 187 -9.69 -22.40 -6.01
CA LEU A 187 -10.82 -22.80 -6.83
C LEU A 187 -10.68 -22.23 -8.25
N PRO A 188 -11.15 -22.95 -9.28
CA PRO A 188 -11.35 -22.37 -10.59
C PRO A 188 -12.26 -21.13 -10.52
N GLU A 189 -11.97 -20.12 -11.33
CA GLU A 189 -12.70 -18.84 -11.32
C GLU A 189 -14.22 -19.02 -11.46
N ALA A 190 -14.67 -19.94 -12.33
CA ALA A 190 -16.09 -20.24 -12.51
C ALA A 190 -16.76 -20.75 -11.22
N GLU A 191 -16.12 -21.68 -10.51
CA GLU A 191 -16.65 -22.23 -9.25
C GLU A 191 -16.62 -21.18 -8.12
N PHE A 192 -15.60 -20.33 -8.11
CA PHE A 192 -15.51 -19.22 -7.17
C PHE A 192 -16.63 -18.20 -7.39
N MET A 193 -16.88 -17.82 -8.65
CA MET A 193 -17.93 -16.87 -9.01
C MET A 193 -19.31 -17.42 -8.64
N GLU A 194 -19.57 -18.69 -8.93
CA GLU A 194 -20.84 -19.35 -8.59
C GLU A 194 -21.10 -19.37 -7.08
N ARG A 195 -20.09 -19.69 -6.27
CA ARG A 195 -20.25 -19.88 -4.82
C ARG A 195 -20.17 -18.62 -3.99
N TYR A 196 -19.38 -17.63 -4.42
CA TYR A 196 -19.07 -16.45 -3.62
C TYR A 196 -19.08 -15.14 -4.42
N GLY A 197 -18.62 -15.18 -5.68
CA GLY A 197 -18.41 -13.96 -6.46
C GLY A 197 -19.71 -13.25 -6.83
N ASN A 198 -20.77 -13.98 -7.15
CA ASN A 198 -22.06 -13.41 -7.55
C ASN A 198 -22.70 -12.58 -6.43
N ASP A 199 -22.66 -13.08 -5.19
CA ASP A 199 -23.21 -12.35 -4.04
C ASP A 199 -22.42 -11.08 -3.75
N VAL A 200 -21.10 -11.12 -3.94
CA VAL A 200 -20.24 -9.94 -3.81
C VAL A 200 -20.55 -8.93 -4.91
N LEU A 201 -20.71 -9.37 -6.16
CA LEU A 201 -21.05 -8.48 -7.28
C LEU A 201 -22.39 -7.78 -7.09
N ALA A 202 -23.37 -8.44 -6.47
CA ALA A 202 -24.68 -7.86 -6.23
C ALA A 202 -24.66 -6.58 -5.37
N GLN A 203 -23.57 -6.31 -4.63
CA GLN A 203 -23.43 -5.09 -3.83
C GLN A 203 -23.02 -3.86 -4.65
N TYR A 204 -22.53 -4.06 -5.88
CA TYR A 204 -21.97 -3.01 -6.71
C TYR A 204 -22.91 -2.66 -7.86
N GLN A 205 -23.10 -1.37 -8.10
CA GLN A 205 -23.86 -0.88 -9.25
C GLN A 205 -22.99 -0.99 -10.52
N MET A 206 -23.30 -1.99 -11.34
CA MET A 206 -22.59 -2.24 -12.59
C MET A 206 -23.18 -1.41 -13.73
N PRO A 207 -22.34 -0.82 -14.62
CA PRO A 207 -22.84 -0.14 -15.80
C PRO A 207 -23.59 -1.10 -16.72
N THR A 208 -24.76 -0.67 -17.18
CA THR A 208 -25.59 -1.43 -18.12
C THR A 208 -24.95 -1.42 -19.51
N GLU A 209 -25.20 -2.45 -20.32
CA GLU A 209 -24.69 -2.49 -21.70
C GLU A 209 -25.14 -1.29 -22.55
N ALA A 210 -26.33 -0.76 -22.30
CA ALA A 210 -26.83 0.46 -22.95
C ALA A 210 -25.97 1.69 -22.59
N GLU A 211 -25.56 1.84 -21.33
CA GLU A 211 -24.72 2.95 -20.87
C GLU A 211 -23.30 2.85 -21.45
N LYS A 212 -22.77 1.62 -21.53
CA LYS A 212 -21.49 1.34 -22.20
C LYS A 212 -21.55 1.73 -23.67
N ALA A 213 -22.60 1.32 -24.38
CA ALA A 213 -22.79 1.64 -25.79
C ALA A 213 -22.97 3.15 -26.02
N GLN A 214 -23.70 3.83 -25.15
CA GLN A 214 -23.89 5.28 -25.24
C GLN A 214 -22.57 6.04 -25.07
N LEU A 215 -21.74 5.66 -24.09
CA LEU A 215 -20.42 6.27 -23.90
C LEU A 215 -19.46 6.00 -25.05
N LEU A 216 -19.50 4.79 -25.62
CA LEU A 216 -18.71 4.46 -26.81
C LEU A 216 -19.11 5.30 -28.03
N ARG A 217 -20.40 5.58 -28.23
CA ARG A 217 -20.90 6.47 -29.28
C ARG A 217 -20.41 7.90 -29.09
N TYR A 218 -20.54 8.45 -27.87
CA TYR A 218 -20.01 9.77 -27.54
C TYR A 218 -18.49 9.86 -27.74
N ALA A 219 -17.72 8.83 -27.36
CA ALA A 219 -16.28 8.80 -27.54
C ALA A 219 -15.84 8.68 -29.01
N ALA A 220 -16.66 8.06 -29.86
CA ALA A 220 -16.40 7.91 -31.30
C ALA A 220 -16.68 9.20 -32.11
N GLY A 221 -17.26 10.23 -31.49
CA GLY A 221 -17.62 11.47 -32.18
C GLY A 221 -18.75 11.30 -33.19
N GLU A 222 -19.56 10.24 -33.04
CA GLU A 222 -20.81 10.07 -33.79
C GLU A 222 -21.86 11.04 -33.22
N ASP A 223 -21.73 12.33 -33.58
CA ASP A 223 -22.75 13.34 -33.40
C ASP A 223 -23.90 13.07 -34.40
N ASP A 224 -24.82 12.19 -34.05
CA ASP A 224 -26.13 12.14 -34.68
C ASP A 224 -27.19 12.61 -33.68
N GLU A 225 -27.77 13.76 -34.01
CA GLU A 225 -29.01 14.39 -33.53
C GLU A 225 -29.58 13.89 -32.20
N VAL A 226 -29.57 14.79 -31.21
CA VAL A 226 -30.44 14.72 -30.03
C VAL A 226 -31.88 14.45 -30.47
N ASP A 227 -32.38 13.22 -30.30
CA ASP A 227 -33.82 12.96 -30.38
C ASP A 227 -34.50 13.68 -29.20
N PRO A 228 -35.33 14.72 -29.42
CA PRO A 228 -35.92 15.50 -28.34
C PRO A 228 -37.03 14.75 -27.58
N MET A 229 -37.31 13.48 -27.88
CA MET A 229 -38.56 12.83 -27.45
C MET A 229 -38.55 12.08 -26.10
N LEU A 230 -37.55 12.27 -25.23
CA LEU A 230 -37.54 11.64 -23.89
C LEU A 230 -37.45 12.60 -22.70
N MET A 231 -37.88 13.86 -22.87
CA MET A 231 -38.33 14.69 -21.74
C MET A 231 -39.86 14.71 -21.68
N GLN A 232 -40.48 13.62 -21.20
CA GLN A 232 -41.89 13.66 -20.80
C GLN A 232 -42.31 12.47 -19.92
N VAL A 233 -41.83 12.44 -18.67
CA VAL A 233 -42.40 11.65 -17.55
C VAL A 233 -41.83 12.29 -16.26
N ASP A 234 -42.51 12.86 -15.26
CA ASP A 234 -43.89 13.18 -14.93
C ASP A 234 -43.84 14.42 -14.02
N ARG A 235 -44.68 15.43 -14.28
CA ARG A 235 -45.06 16.38 -13.24
C ARG A 235 -46.54 16.68 -13.42
N GLU A 236 -47.26 16.57 -12.30
CA GLU A 236 -48.64 17.01 -12.08
C GLU A 236 -49.75 15.96 -12.27
N GLY A 237 -49.83 15.08 -11.28
CA GLY A 237 -51.02 14.29 -10.97
C GLY A 237 -51.39 14.35 -9.48
N LEU A 238 -51.30 15.53 -8.85
CA LEU A 238 -51.90 15.75 -7.53
C LEU A 238 -53.35 16.23 -7.73
N GLY A 239 -54.27 15.27 -7.71
CA GLY A 239 -55.70 15.51 -7.63
C GLY A 239 -56.06 16.22 -6.32
N GLY A 240 -56.30 17.53 -6.41
CA GLY A 240 -56.98 18.32 -5.39
C GLY A 240 -58.46 18.44 -5.75
N ALA A 241 -59.28 17.54 -5.22
CA ALA A 241 -60.74 17.69 -5.23
C ALA A 241 -61.13 18.76 -4.20
N ALA A 242 -61.70 19.87 -4.66
CA ALA A 242 -62.44 20.81 -3.83
C ALA A 242 -63.94 20.68 -4.14
N PRO A 243 -64.82 20.44 -3.15
CA PRO A 243 -66.25 20.62 -3.32
C PRO A 243 -66.63 22.07 -3.03
N GLY A 244 -67.60 22.59 -3.79
CA GLY A 244 -67.97 23.99 -3.80
C GLY A 244 -69.08 24.39 -2.84
N GLY A 245 -69.41 25.68 -2.95
CA GLY A 245 -70.76 26.25 -2.84
C GLY A 245 -71.41 26.31 -1.45
N GLY A 246 -71.59 27.52 -0.93
CA GLY A 246 -72.52 27.79 0.16
C GLY A 246 -72.63 29.29 0.45
N GLU A 247 -73.66 29.90 -0.11
CA GLU A 247 -74.12 31.27 0.14
C GLU A 247 -74.47 31.54 1.62
N GLY A 248 -74.47 32.82 2.01
CA GLY A 248 -75.58 33.32 2.83
C GLY A 248 -75.23 33.92 4.20
N SER A 249 -75.25 35.26 4.22
CA SER A 249 -76.06 36.08 5.14
C SER A 249 -75.72 36.14 6.64
N GLY A 250 -75.54 37.38 7.11
CA GLY A 250 -76.35 37.87 8.22
C GLY A 250 -75.69 38.05 9.57
N VAL A 251 -75.43 39.34 9.87
CA VAL A 251 -75.35 40.02 11.19
C VAL A 251 -74.14 39.72 12.06
#